data_AF-A0A953RZK3-F1
#
_entry.id   AF-A0A953RZK3-F1
#
_cell.length_a   1.000
_cell.length_b   1.000
_cell.length_c   1.000
_cell.angle_alpha   90.00
_cell.angle_beta   90.00
_cell.angle_gamma   90.00
#
_symmetry.space_group_name_H-M   'P 1'
#
loop_
_entity.id
_entity.type
_entity.pdbx_description
1 polymer ?
#
loop_
_entity_poly.entity_id
_entity_poly.type
_entity_poly.pdbx_seq_one_letter_code
_entity_poly.pdbx_strand_id
1 'polypeptide(L)'
;MSVFNDRKDSLEQHEFQMGLERGRLAVTMDLLTDALVLVGQHGVYCQSARQPGKPAMDIQLIDKCITDAKELVSSVMTELKRKPAV
;
A
#
# COMPACT_ATOMS: atom_id res chain seq x y z
N MET A 1 -1.55 18.12 4.83
CA MET A 1 -2.49 18.23 3.69
C MET A 1 -3.33 16.96 3.63
N SER A 2 -4.43 16.97 2.89
CA SER A 2 -5.32 15.80 2.78
C SER A 2 -4.89 14.95 1.58
N VAL A 3 -5.02 13.62 1.68
CA VAL A 3 -4.73 12.69 0.57
C VAL A 3 -5.54 13.03 -0.70
N PHE A 4 -6.74 13.59 -0.53
CA PHE A 4 -7.60 14.03 -1.64
C PHE A 4 -7.01 15.20 -2.43
N ASN A 5 -6.12 15.99 -1.82
CA ASN A 5 -5.40 17.06 -2.50
C ASN A 5 -4.07 16.52 -3.06
N ASP A 6 -3.32 15.76 -2.26
CA ASP A 6 -1.96 15.31 -2.60
C ASP A 6 -1.93 14.24 -3.71
N ARG A 7 -3.04 13.50 -3.87
CA ARG A 7 -3.22 12.44 -4.88
C ARG A 7 -4.42 12.69 -5.80
N LYS A 8 -4.84 13.97 -5.93
CA LYS A 8 -6.05 14.36 -6.67
C LYS A 8 -6.10 13.75 -8.07
N ASP A 9 -5.07 13.95 -8.88
CA ASP A 9 -5.05 13.49 -10.28
C ASP A 9 -5.11 11.96 -10.38
N SER A 10 -4.37 11.26 -9.51
CA SER A 10 -4.42 9.79 -9.45
C SER A 10 -5.80 9.29 -9.02
N LEU A 11 -6.43 9.94 -8.05
CA LEU A 11 -7.79 9.62 -7.62
C LEU A 11 -8.78 9.81 -8.75
N GLU A 12 -8.77 10.98 -9.42
CA GLU A 12 -9.66 11.26 -10.55
C GLU A 12 -9.51 10.21 -11.67
N GLN A 13 -8.27 9.88 -12.03
CA GLN A 13 -7.98 8.89 -13.07
C GLN A 13 -8.50 7.49 -12.69
N HIS A 14 -8.21 7.02 -11.49
CA HIS A 14 -8.57 5.66 -11.07
C HIS A 14 -10.07 5.53 -10.75
N GLU A 15 -10.68 6.56 -10.17
CA GLU A 15 -12.13 6.61 -9.93
C GLU A 15 -12.90 6.60 -11.25
N PHE A 16 -12.42 7.33 -12.28
CA PHE A 16 -13.01 7.29 -13.62
C PHE A 16 -12.90 5.90 -14.28
N GLN A 17 -11.75 5.24 -14.18
CA GLN A 17 -11.50 3.97 -14.85
C GLN A 17 -12.15 2.76 -14.15
N MET A 18 -12.29 2.80 -12.81
CA MET A 18 -12.64 1.61 -12.02
C MET A 18 -13.88 1.80 -11.14
N GLY A 19 -14.46 3.01 -11.11
CA GLY A 19 -15.48 3.41 -10.15
C GLY A 19 -14.88 3.90 -8.83
N LEU A 20 -15.68 4.60 -8.03
CA LEU A 20 -15.25 5.30 -6.81
C LEU A 20 -14.46 4.38 -5.84
N GLU A 21 -15.05 3.26 -5.45
CA GLU A 21 -14.48 2.38 -4.43
C GLU A 21 -13.17 1.74 -4.90
N ARG A 22 -13.19 1.10 -6.08
CA ARG A 22 -12.00 0.44 -6.64
C ARG A 22 -10.92 1.44 -7.01
N GLY A 23 -11.29 2.64 -7.45
CA GLY A 23 -10.33 3.71 -7.76
C GLY A 23 -9.58 4.18 -6.52
N ARG A 24 -10.28 4.39 -5.40
CA ARG A 24 -9.65 4.74 -4.11
C ARG A 24 -8.77 3.64 -3.54
N LEU A 25 -9.20 2.38 -3.67
CA LEU A 25 -8.40 1.24 -3.26
C LEU A 25 -7.13 1.10 -4.14
N ALA A 26 -7.20 1.45 -5.42
CA ALA A 26 -6.02 1.49 -6.28
C ALA A 26 -4.99 2.53 -5.79
N VAL A 27 -5.42 3.77 -5.51
CA VAL A 27 -4.53 4.79 -4.94
C VAL A 27 -4.01 4.38 -3.55
N THR A 28 -4.81 3.65 -2.78
CA THR A 28 -4.35 3.08 -1.49
C THR A 28 -3.22 2.07 -1.71
N MET A 29 -3.29 1.22 -2.74
CA MET A 29 -2.21 0.31 -3.09
C MET A 29 -0.91 1.03 -3.47
N ASP A 30 -1.02 2.18 -4.15
CA ASP A 30 0.15 3.02 -4.47
C ASP A 30 0.79 3.56 -3.20
N LEU A 31 0.01 4.09 -2.26
CA LEU A 31 0.52 4.60 -0.98
C LEU A 31 1.21 3.49 -0.15
N LEU A 32 0.64 2.29 -0.13
CA LEU A 32 1.27 1.14 0.54
C LEU A 32 2.56 0.71 -0.18
N THR A 33 2.64 0.90 -1.50
CA THR A 33 3.87 0.65 -2.27
C THR A 33 4.96 1.66 -1.94
N ASP A 34 4.61 2.95 -1.88
CA ASP A 34 5.51 4.01 -1.44
C ASP A 34 6.06 3.70 -0.04
N ALA A 35 5.19 3.28 0.88
CA ALA A 35 5.57 2.90 2.24
C ALA A 35 6.53 1.70 2.28
N LEU A 36 6.29 0.65 1.48
CA LEU A 36 7.22 -0.50 1.36
C LEU A 36 8.61 -0.06 0.89
N VAL A 37 8.68 0.82 -0.11
CA VAL A 37 9.96 1.33 -0.61
C VAL A 37 10.71 2.08 0.49
N LEU A 38 10.02 2.95 1.22
CA LEU A 38 10.62 3.72 2.31
C LEU A 38 11.11 2.82 3.46
N VAL A 39 10.31 1.82 3.85
CA VAL A 39 10.66 0.86 4.90
C VAL A 39 11.84 -0.01 4.48
N GLY A 40 11.87 -0.49 3.23
CA GLY A 40 12.99 -1.25 2.67
C GLY A 40 14.29 -0.44 2.68
N GLN A 41 14.24 0.83 2.28
CA GLN A 41 15.39 1.73 2.37
C GLN A 41 15.83 1.96 3.81
N HIS A 42 14.88 2.18 4.74
CA HIS A 42 15.21 2.37 6.15
C HIS A 42 15.88 1.12 6.75
N GLY A 43 15.48 -0.07 6.31
CA GLY A 43 16.09 -1.34 6.70
C GLY A 43 17.56 -1.51 6.27
N VAL A 44 18.05 -0.75 5.28
CA VAL A 44 19.48 -0.72 4.94
C VAL A 44 20.30 -0.11 6.08
N TYR A 45 19.80 0.98 6.66
CA TYR A 45 20.49 1.73 7.72
C TYR A 45 20.16 1.21 9.12
N CYS A 46 18.93 0.73 9.33
CA CYS A 46 18.45 0.22 10.60
C CYS A 46 18.59 -1.31 10.66
N GLN A 47 19.78 -1.78 11.03
CA GLN A 47 20.13 -3.20 11.09
C GLN A 47 19.90 -3.79 12.48
N SER A 48 19.59 -5.08 12.53
CA SER A 48 19.43 -5.83 13.77
C SER A 48 20.77 -6.04 14.47
N ALA A 49 20.85 -5.66 15.75
CA ALA A 49 21.99 -5.97 16.61
C ALA A 49 22.13 -7.48 16.90
N ARG A 50 21.04 -8.26 16.75
CA ARG A 50 21.01 -9.70 17.06
C ARG A 50 21.20 -10.59 15.83
N GLN A 51 20.83 -10.09 14.65
CA GLN A 51 20.88 -10.83 13.38
C GLN A 51 21.65 -10.00 12.34
N PRO A 52 22.98 -10.19 12.22
CA PRO A 52 23.79 -9.43 11.28
C PRO A 52 23.27 -9.56 9.84
N GLY A 53 23.21 -8.43 9.12
CA GLY A 53 22.74 -8.37 7.74
C GLY A 53 21.22 -8.44 7.56
N LYS A 54 20.44 -8.41 8.65
CA LYS A 54 18.98 -8.25 8.59
C LYS A 54 18.55 -6.91 9.17
N PRO A 55 17.49 -6.28 8.62
CA PRO A 55 16.87 -5.10 9.23
C PRO A 55 16.45 -5.35 10.69
N ALA A 56 16.27 -4.29 11.46
CA ALA A 56 15.71 -4.38 12.80
C ALA A 56 14.33 -5.09 12.80
N MET A 57 13.97 -5.73 13.92
CA MET A 57 12.79 -6.62 13.97
C MET A 57 11.48 -5.85 13.73
N ASP A 58 11.37 -4.65 14.26
CA ASP A 58 10.27 -3.72 14.00
C ASP A 58 10.14 -3.38 12.50
N ILE A 59 11.26 -3.11 11.81
CA ILE A 59 11.27 -2.85 10.36
C ILE A 59 10.73 -4.06 9.57
N GLN A 60 11.17 -5.27 9.94
CA GLN A 60 10.66 -6.50 9.32
C GLN A 60 9.15 -6.68 9.57
N LEU A 61 8.65 -6.32 10.76
CA LEU A 61 7.23 -6.40 11.08
C LEU A 61 6.41 -5.36 10.32
N ILE A 62 6.93 -4.14 10.16
CA ILE A 62 6.27 -3.09 9.37
C ILE A 62 6.16 -3.53 7.90
N ASP A 63 7.25 -4.02 7.32
CA ASP A 63 7.27 -4.56 5.94
C ASP A 63 6.22 -5.67 5.76
N LYS A 64 6.15 -6.59 6.73
CA LYS A 64 5.13 -7.64 6.75
C LYS A 64 3.72 -7.07 6.84
N CYS A 65 3.44 -6.14 7.76
CA CYS A 65 2.11 -5.55 7.91
C CYS A 65 1.65 -4.82 6.65
N ILE A 66 2.55 -4.11 5.96
CA ILE A 66 2.20 -3.40 4.72
C ILE A 66 1.94 -4.41 3.59
N THR A 67 2.76 -5.46 3.48
CA THR A 67 2.56 -6.53 2.49
C THR A 67 1.23 -7.25 2.71
N ASP A 68 0.94 -7.66 3.94
CA ASP A 68 -0.31 -8.34 4.31
C ASP A 68 -1.52 -7.41 4.06
N ALA A 69 -1.39 -6.09 4.32
CA ALA A 69 -2.44 -5.12 4.02
C ALA A 69 -2.71 -4.99 2.51
N LYS A 70 -1.66 -4.98 1.68
CA LYS A 70 -1.81 -4.96 0.20
C LYS A 70 -2.53 -6.19 -0.32
N GLU A 71 -2.25 -7.37 0.27
CA GLU A 71 -2.94 -8.61 -0.10
C GLU A 71 -4.45 -8.51 0.19
N LEU A 72 -4.82 -8.01 1.37
CA LEU A 72 -6.22 -7.80 1.75
C LEU A 72 -6.93 -6.79 0.83
N VAL A 73 -6.28 -5.65 0.53
CA VAL A 73 -6.84 -4.63 -0.37
C VAL A 73 -7.04 -5.20 -1.78
N SER A 74 -6.04 -5.89 -2.32
CA SER A 74 -6.11 -6.54 -3.64
C SER A 74 -7.26 -7.58 -3.70
N SER A 75 -7.45 -8.33 -2.62
CA SER A 75 -8.57 -9.27 -2.49
C SER A 75 -9.92 -8.55 -2.58
N VAL A 76 -10.11 -7.45 -1.83
CA VAL A 76 -11.35 -6.65 -1.90
C VAL A 76 -11.57 -6.06 -3.30
N MET A 77 -10.52 -5.52 -3.93
CA MET A 77 -10.63 -4.99 -5.30
C MET A 77 -11.05 -6.06 -6.31
N THR A 78 -10.61 -7.31 -6.11
CA THR A 78 -10.99 -8.45 -6.94
C THR A 78 -12.47 -8.81 -6.74
N GLU A 79 -12.94 -8.82 -5.50
CA GLU A 79 -14.34 -9.09 -5.19
C GLU A 79 -15.28 -7.99 -5.70
N LEU A 80 -14.89 -6.72 -5.58
CA LEU A 80 -15.64 -5.59 -6.14
C LEU A 80 -15.70 -5.63 -7.68
N LYS A 81 -14.69 -6.19 -8.36
CA LYS A 81 -14.73 -6.39 -9.82
C LYS A 81 -15.72 -7.48 -10.22
N ARG A 82 -15.91 -8.50 -9.38
CA ARG A 82 -16.81 -9.63 -9.63
C ARG A 82 -18.27 -9.30 -9.34
N LYS A 83 -18.53 -8.43 -8.37
CA LYS A 83 -19.87 -7.95 -8.07
C LYS A 83 -20.29 -6.92 -9.13
N PRO A 84 -21.40 -7.13 -9.86
CA PRO A 84 -21.96 -6.08 -10.69
C PRO A 84 -22.39 -4.92 -9.79
N ALA A 85 -22.18 -3.68 -10.26
CA ALA A 85 -22.74 -2.51 -9.58
C ALA A 85 -24.27 -2.69 -9.51
N VAL A 86 -24.79 -2.83 -8.29
CA VAL A 86 -26.23 -2.92 -8.01
C VAL A 86 -26.86 -1.55 -8.22
#